data_AF-A0A3N5EYJ9-F1
#
_entry.id   AF-A0A3N5EYJ9-F1
#
_cell.length_a   1.000
_cell.length_b   1.000
_cell.length_c   1.000
_cell.angle_alpha   90.00
_cell.angle_beta   90.00
_cell.angle_gamma   90.00
#
_symmetry.space_group_name_H-M   'P 1'
#
loop_
_entity.id
_entity.type
_entity.pdbx_description
1 polymer ?
#
loop_
_entity_poly.entity_id
_entity_poly.type
_entity_poly.pdbx_seq_one_letter_code
_entity_poly.pdbx_strand_id
1 'polypeptide(L)' 'MEGQCHFLEGNTNAAKRVQKLKGLLATVGIDPERLQFYNLSAAQGPRWAEICTEFTERIKKLGPSPIGLALRKKKKSAKQ' A
#
# COMPACT_ATOMS: atom_id res chain seq x y z
N MET A 1 -4.37 15.00 -9.84
CA MET A 1 -2.93 14.78 -10.17
C MET A 1 -2.06 15.42 -9.11
N GLU A 2 -0.74 15.21 -9.16
CA GLU A 2 0.22 15.86 -8.24
C GLU A 2 0.03 17.39 -8.28
N GLY A 3 0.02 18.04 -7.12
CA GLY A 3 -0.24 19.49 -7.00
C GLY A 3 -1.70 19.92 -7.20
N GLN A 4 -2.59 19.07 -7.70
CA GLN A 4 -4.03 19.36 -7.82
C GLN A 4 -4.82 18.97 -6.57
N CYS A 5 -4.19 18.99 -5.39
CA CYS A 5 -4.93 18.74 -4.16
C CYS A 5 -5.86 19.93 -3.93
N HIS A 6 -7.11 19.67 -3.50
CA HIS A 6 -8.02 20.75 -3.09
C HIS A 6 -7.42 21.61 -1.97
N PHE A 7 -6.56 21.01 -1.14
CA PHE A 7 -5.82 21.66 -0.06
C PHE A 7 -4.34 21.91 -0.44
N LEU A 8 -4.06 22.13 -1.73
CA LEU A 8 -2.76 22.49 -2.31
C LEU A 8 -1.68 21.39 -2.20
N GLU A 9 -1.15 21.14 -0.99
CA GLU A 9 0.06 20.33 -0.78
C GLU A 9 -0.21 18.94 -0.18
N GLY A 10 -1.47 18.62 0.13
CA GLY A 10 -1.80 17.36 0.79
C GLY A 10 -1.29 16.12 0.04
N ASN A 11 -1.40 16.12 -1.28
CA ASN A 11 -0.97 14.98 -2.11
C ASN A 11 0.55 14.87 -2.28
N THR A 12 1.27 15.98 -2.37
CA THR A 12 2.74 15.99 -2.47
C THR A 12 3.36 15.54 -1.15
N ASN A 13 2.80 15.98 -0.03
CA ASN A 13 3.19 15.52 1.31
C ASN A 13 2.88 14.03 1.51
N ALA A 14 1.74 13.54 1.03
CA ALA A 14 1.42 12.11 1.04
C ALA A 14 2.41 11.29 0.21
N ALA A 15 2.76 11.75 -1.01
CA ALA A 15 3.72 11.09 -1.87
C ALA A 15 5.10 10.95 -1.21
N LYS A 16 5.61 12.03 -0.59
CA LYS A 16 6.87 12.01 0.17
C LYS A 16 6.83 10.99 1.33
N ARG A 17 5.72 10.96 2.09
CA ARG A 17 5.53 10.01 3.19
C ARG A 17 5.51 8.57 2.70
N VAL A 18 4.83 8.30 1.59
CA VAL A 18 4.75 6.95 1.00
C VAL A 18 6.12 6.49 0.51
N GLN A 19 6.90 7.35 -0.16
CA GLN A 19 8.26 7.02 -0.55
C GLN A 19 9.14 6.68 0.66
N LYS A 20 9.09 7.50 1.71
CA LYS A 20 9.82 7.20 2.96
C LYS A 20 9.39 5.87 3.57
N LEU A 21 8.08 5.61 3.63
CA LEU A 21 7.54 4.39 4.20
C LEU A 21 7.94 3.14 3.39
N LYS A 22 7.98 3.21 2.05
CA LYS A 22 8.50 2.12 1.22
C LYS A 22 9.93 1.73 1.62
N GLY A 23 10.80 2.71 1.87
CA GLY A 23 12.15 2.45 2.39
C GLY A 23 12.11 1.74 3.75
N LEU A 24 11.28 2.23 4.68
CA LEU A 24 11.14 1.61 6.01
C LEU A 24 10.59 0.18 5.93
N LEU A 25 9.63 -0.11 5.06
CA LEU A 25 9.12 -1.47 4.86
C LEU A 25 10.24 -2.43 4.47
N ALA A 26 11.13 -2.03 3.54
CA ALA A 26 12.28 -2.83 3.17
C ALA A 26 13.20 -3.11 4.38
N THR A 27 13.45 -2.11 5.23
CA THR A 27 14.33 -2.28 6.41
C THR A 27 13.80 -3.29 7.43
N VAL A 28 12.49 -3.48 7.49
CA VAL A 28 11.84 -4.45 8.40
C VAL A 28 11.46 -5.76 7.70
N GLY A 29 11.97 -6.00 6.49
CA GLY A 29 11.75 -7.24 5.74
C GLY A 29 10.35 -7.37 5.12
N ILE A 30 9.65 -6.26 4.90
CA ILE A 30 8.36 -6.24 4.20
C ILE A 30 8.60 -5.71 2.78
N ASP A 31 8.11 -6.45 1.80
CA ASP A 31 8.21 -6.04 0.40
C ASP A 31 7.55 -4.65 0.17
N PRO A 32 8.29 -3.63 -0.29
CA PRO A 32 7.77 -2.29 -0.54
C PRO A 32 6.66 -2.22 -1.60
N GLU A 33 6.56 -3.22 -2.48
CA GLU A 33 5.48 -3.35 -3.47
C GLU A 33 4.10 -3.60 -2.85
N ARG A 34 4.06 -3.88 -1.55
CA ARG A 34 2.81 -3.98 -0.77
C ARG A 34 2.19 -2.62 -0.43
N LEU A 35 2.85 -1.52 -0.75
CA LEU A 35 2.35 -0.15 -0.57
C LEU A 35 2.40 0.58 -1.90
N GLN A 36 1.33 1.26 -2.27
CA GLN A 36 1.32 2.09 -3.47
C GLN A 36 0.40 3.30 -3.29
N PHE A 37 0.79 4.41 -3.91
CA PHE A 37 0.05 5.66 -3.91
C PHE A 37 -0.27 6.08 -5.34
N TYR A 38 -1.50 6.53 -5.56
CA TYR A 38 -2.00 7.00 -6.83
C TYR A 38 -2.77 8.31 -6.64
N ASN A 39 -2.56 9.26 -7.56
CA ASN A 39 -3.38 10.46 -7.63
C ASN A 39 -4.48 10.26 -8.67
N LEU A 40 -5.74 10.37 -8.26
CA LEU A 40 -6.90 10.26 -9.12
C LEU A 40 -7.85 11.45 -8.90
N SER A 41 -8.47 11.92 -9.96
CA SER A 41 -9.60 12.87 -9.89
C SER A 41 -10.92 12.12 -9.68
N ALA A 42 -11.97 12.83 -9.27
CA ALA A 42 -13.29 12.25 -9.08
C ALA A 42 -13.90 11.66 -10.38
N ALA A 43 -13.44 12.10 -11.56
CA ALA A 43 -13.92 11.62 -12.85
C ALA A 43 -13.22 10.34 -13.34
N GLN A 44 -12.18 9.85 -12.64
CA GLN A 44 -11.35 8.73 -13.10
C GLN A 44 -11.82 7.36 -12.59
N GLY A 45 -13.14 7.13 -12.62
CA GLY A 45 -13.76 5.87 -12.18
C GLY A 45 -13.20 4.60 -12.87
N PRO A 46 -13.13 4.55 -14.22
CA PRO A 46 -12.57 3.38 -14.91
C PRO A 46 -11.11 3.11 -14.53
N ARG A 47 -10.28 4.16 -14.46
CA ARG A 47 -8.87 4.02 -14.07
C ARG A 47 -8.70 3.53 -12.63
N TRP A 48 -9.59 3.92 -11.73
CA TRP A 48 -9.61 3.39 -10.36
C TRP A 48 -9.86 1.87 -10.35
N ALA A 49 -10.81 1.38 -11.13
CA ALA A 49 -11.11 -0.05 -11.22
C ALA A 49 -9.92 -0.87 -11.77
N GLU A 50 -9.23 -0.35 -12.78
CA GLU A 50 -7.99 -0.92 -13.32
C GLU A 50 -6.91 -1.00 -12.23
N ILE A 51 -6.64 0.10 -11.53
CA ILE A 51 -5.64 0.17 -10.46
C ILE A 51 -5.94 -0.86 -9.35
N CYS A 52 -7.20 -0.95 -8.92
CA CYS A 52 -7.62 -1.93 -7.92
C CYS A 52 -7.36 -3.36 -8.40
N THR A 53 -7.63 -3.65 -9.67
CA THR A 53 -7.39 -4.97 -10.27
C THR A 53 -5.89 -5.28 -10.34
N GLU A 54 -5.10 -4.38 -10.92
CA GLU A 54 -3.65 -4.51 -11.04
C GLU A 54 -2.97 -4.69 -9.66
N PHE A 55 -3.36 -3.88 -8.68
CA PHE A 55 -2.79 -3.94 -7.34
C PHE A 55 -3.20 -5.23 -6.61
N THR A 56 -4.45 -5.68 -6.77
CA THR A 56 -4.91 -6.96 -6.22
C THR A 56 -4.08 -8.12 -6.77
N GLU A 57 -3.85 -8.16 -8.08
CA GLU A 57 -3.04 -9.21 -8.71
C GLU A 57 -1.57 -9.15 -8.24
N ARG A 58 -1.02 -7.95 -8.05
CA ARG A 58 0.31 -7.79 -7.45
C ARG A 58 0.37 -8.39 -6.04
N ILE A 59 -0.57 -8.05 -5.17
CA ILE A 59 -0.60 -8.57 -3.80
C ILE A 59 -0.79 -10.10 -3.77
N LYS A 60 -1.62 -10.66 -4.67
CA LYS A 60 -1.76 -12.11 -4.81
C LYS A 60 -0.43 -12.78 -5.16
N LYS A 61 0.32 -12.23 -6.12
CA LYS A 61 1.64 -12.73 -6.54
C LYS A 61 2.68 -12.66 -5.41
N LEU A 62 2.64 -11.60 -4.60
CA LEU A 62 3.53 -11.46 -3.42
C LEU A 62 3.16 -12.42 -2.28
N GLY A 63 1.97 -13.01 -2.30
CA GLY A 63 1.50 -13.95 -1.28
C GLY A 63 1.16 -13.30 0.07
N PRO A 64 0.87 -14.13 1.09
CA PRO A 64 0.45 -13.66 2.41
C PRO A 64 1.44 -12.70 3.07
N SER A 65 0.93 -11.69 3.78
CA SER A 65 1.78 -10.74 4.52
C SER A 65 2.56 -11.46 5.64
N PRO A 66 3.88 -11.19 5.78
CA PRO A 66 4.69 -11.70 6.89
C PRO A 66 4.12 -11.37 8.28
N ILE A 67 3.55 -10.17 8.44
CA ILE A 67 2.90 -9.73 9.68
C ILE A 67 1.70 -10.62 9.98
N GLY A 68 0.86 -10.88 8.97
CA GLY A 68 -0.33 -11.73 9.12
C GLY A 68 0.04 -13.16 9.52
N LEU A 69 1.10 -13.71 8.94
CA LEU A 69 1.63 -15.02 9.31
C LEU A 69 2.16 -15.05 10.74
N ALA A 70 2.93 -14.04 11.15
CA ALA A 70 3.46 -13.91 12.50
C ALA A 70 2.35 -13.83 13.56
N LEU A 71 1.32 -13.01 13.32
CA LEU A 71 0.17 -12.88 14.22
C LEU A 71 -0.64 -14.18 14.33
N ARG A 72 -0.83 -14.89 13.20
CA ARG A 72 -1.51 -16.20 13.20
C ARG A 72 -0.71 -17.24 14.00
N LYS A 73 0.62 -17.25 13.88
CA LYS A 73 1.49 -18.14 14.67
C LYS A 73 1.37 -17.83 16.16
N LYS A 74 1.45 -16.55 16.55
CA LYS A 74 1.28 -16.11 17.94
C LYS A 74 -0.06 -16.55 18.55
N LYS A 75 -1.16 -16.40 17.80
CA LYS A 75 -2.50 -16.85 18.26
C LYS A 75 -2.58 -18.37 18.46
N LYS A 76 -1.93 -19.17 17.62
CA LYS A 76 -1.90 -20.64 17.77
C LYS A 76 -1.13 -21.06 19.02
N SER A 77 0.03 -20.45 19.28
CA SER A 77 0.84 -20.73 20.47
C SER A 77 0.20 -20.27 21.78
N ALA A 78 -0.69 -19.28 21.75
CA ALA A 78 -1.42 -18.81 22.94
C ALA A 78 -2.70 -19.61 23.24
N LYS A 79 -3.11 -20.52 22.35
CA LYS A 79 -4.31 -21.38 22.50
C LYS A 79 -3.93 -22.83 22.87
N GLN A 80 -2.64 -23.16 22.82
CA GLN A 80 -2.04 -24.38 23.36
C GLN A 80 -1.67 -24.14 24.81
#